data_AF-A0A3M2SBV5-F1
#
_entry.id   AF-A0A3M2SBV5-F1
#
_cell.length_a   1.000
_cell.length_b   1.000
_cell.length_c   1.000
_cell.angle_alpha   90.00
_cell.angle_beta   90.00
_cell.angle_gamma   90.00
#
_symmetry.space_group_name_H-M   'P 1'
#
loop_
_entity.id
_entity.type
_entity.pdbx_description
1 polymer ?
#
loop_
_entity_poly.entity_id
_entity_poly.type
_entity_poly.pdbx_seq_one_letter_code
_entity_poly.pdbx_strand_id
1 'polypeptide(L)'
;MIYSTGRFLALACAALSLVEARPGYKRNDKPSCRFGLEWSQQDVLDHTDDFIWDLLYWEGKFHQNDVAYNTANGMSYDGTQLDWKSGKRTAKHTFSAASKEALQIMLYAQAISGSKEAARFLTPNDLRAAPGFAASIMETKLKTYLQFNETYPGFGGYLPWIKTDVQDIKPQDGWDNRVPGLDNGELIWAVYACIEALQKQPNAKFHKIADGWQDWLDYVASTAADIFYIGKGRVCAVTEIGDQTLPINDPKQSYKCETETYLDDPYEGELFTYFLQFFSKLSKADKKKLWEYKRPKLEKTEYSQGGVGPITVRKGFWFSSHEIWNQLELPYYDVDIVRRLFLNGERARTCNSVVTKSPGLYASVNNSTDPETDTIIGYISPAGIPSIASQKDQYHDVITAYGVFPVVLFDKGVGLAWWRNMIVGKKMQNPYGSTESTRVDGELVSALVTWDSKVTTVVALLGGVTDLVRDRMRSDGIYDEFLKITEREHVRVFGQHLKGEDIDLCLPKEKVPDAGLKDFTACRA
;
A
#
# COMPACT_ATOMS: atom_id res chain seq x y z
N MET A 1 -16.51 73.16 28.80
CA MET A 1 -17.10 73.60 27.51
C MET A 1 -16.09 73.28 26.43
N ILE A 2 -16.02 72.05 25.90
CA ILE A 2 -16.92 71.27 25.01
C ILE A 2 -16.66 71.58 23.51
N TYR A 3 -16.43 70.47 22.77
CA TYR A 3 -16.42 70.18 21.32
C TYR A 3 -15.06 70.30 20.60
N SER A 4 -14.41 69.19 20.19
CA SER A 4 -14.80 68.09 19.27
C SER A 4 -14.53 68.43 17.80
N THR A 5 -13.56 67.74 17.22
CA THR A 5 -13.56 67.36 15.81
C THR A 5 -12.92 65.99 15.69
N GLY A 6 -13.77 64.97 15.53
CA GLY A 6 -13.37 63.62 15.18
C GLY A 6 -12.92 63.52 13.72
N ARG A 7 -12.02 62.57 13.45
CA ARG A 7 -11.87 61.97 12.13
C ARG A 7 -11.85 60.46 12.26
N PHE A 8 -12.69 59.88 11.43
CA PHE A 8 -13.13 58.50 11.35
C PHE A 8 -11.97 57.52 11.12
N LEU A 9 -11.85 56.50 11.98
CA LEU A 9 -11.28 55.22 11.58
C LEU A 9 -12.33 54.49 10.75
N ALA A 10 -12.03 54.23 9.49
CA ALA A 10 -12.77 53.26 8.68
C ALA A 10 -12.33 51.85 9.13
N LEU A 11 -13.14 51.19 9.96
CA LEU A 11 -13.08 49.74 10.12
C LEU A 11 -13.57 49.11 8.81
N ALA A 12 -12.65 48.56 8.03
CA ALA A 12 -13.01 47.58 7.03
C ALA A 12 -13.34 46.26 7.75
N CYS A 13 -14.61 46.06 8.08
CA CYS A 13 -15.14 44.73 8.38
C CYS A 13 -15.12 43.91 7.09
N ALA A 14 -14.00 43.22 6.83
CA ALA A 14 -14.03 42.05 5.98
C ALA A 14 -14.83 40.98 6.74
N ALA A 15 -16.08 40.79 6.32
CA ALA A 15 -16.90 39.68 6.77
C ALA A 15 -16.19 38.38 6.35
N LEU A 16 -15.39 37.82 7.24
CA LEU A 16 -15.12 36.40 7.28
C LEU A 16 -16.48 35.74 7.45
N SER A 17 -17.01 35.17 6.38
CA SER A 17 -18.06 34.17 6.51
C SER A 17 -17.46 33.01 7.31
N LEU A 18 -17.69 33.03 8.62
CA LEU A 18 -17.67 31.83 9.44
C LEU A 18 -18.71 30.89 8.82
N VAL A 19 -18.24 30.02 7.92
CA VAL A 19 -19.01 28.85 7.55
C VAL A 19 -19.02 27.99 8.81
N GLU A 20 -20.16 27.98 9.49
CA GLU A 20 -20.37 27.11 10.65
C GLU A 20 -20.04 25.68 10.24
N ALA A 21 -19.03 25.10 10.89
CA ALA A 21 -18.79 23.67 10.94
C ALA A 21 -20.12 22.97 11.25
N ARG A 22 -20.40 21.84 10.58
CA ARG A 22 -21.65 21.08 10.71
C ARG A 22 -22.03 20.93 12.19
N PRO A 23 -23.02 21.69 12.70
CA PRO A 23 -23.38 21.59 14.10
C PRO A 23 -24.02 20.21 14.32
N GLY A 24 -23.27 19.29 14.94
CA GLY A 24 -23.82 18.00 15.39
C GLY A 24 -23.46 16.75 14.59
N TYR A 25 -22.32 16.68 13.89
CA TYR A 25 -21.79 15.35 13.53
C TYR A 25 -21.49 14.57 14.81
N LYS A 26 -22.17 13.43 14.99
CA LYS A 26 -21.88 12.46 16.03
C LYS A 26 -21.30 11.24 15.35
N ARG A 27 -20.08 10.86 15.75
CA ARG A 27 -19.41 9.64 15.32
C ARG A 27 -20.38 8.47 15.42
N ASN A 28 -20.71 7.88 14.27
CA ASN A 28 -21.73 6.85 14.18
C ASN A 28 -21.10 5.46 14.36
N ASP A 29 -21.70 4.63 15.21
CA ASP A 29 -21.26 3.26 15.40
C ASP A 29 -21.38 2.46 14.09
N LYS A 30 -22.34 2.81 13.24
CA LYS A 30 -22.56 2.23 11.90
C LYS A 30 -22.92 3.32 10.88
N PRO A 31 -21.94 3.87 10.13
CA PRO A 31 -22.20 4.82 9.04
C PRO A 31 -23.01 4.20 7.90
N SER A 32 -23.63 5.05 7.08
CA SER A 32 -24.31 4.60 5.85
C SER A 32 -23.28 4.03 4.86
N CYS A 33 -23.71 3.13 3.97
CA CYS A 33 -22.79 2.56 2.98
C CYS A 33 -22.26 3.61 2.01
N ARG A 34 -23.10 4.58 1.63
CA ARG A 34 -22.76 5.68 0.74
C ARG A 34 -22.29 6.93 1.50
N PHE A 35 -21.58 6.74 2.61
CA PHE A 35 -21.21 7.85 3.50
C PHE A 35 -20.43 8.97 2.80
N GLY A 36 -19.67 8.69 1.74
CA GLY A 36 -18.84 9.71 1.08
C GLY A 36 -19.65 10.90 0.55
N LEU A 37 -20.93 10.71 0.23
CA LEU A 37 -21.84 11.78 -0.19
C LEU A 37 -22.31 12.67 0.98
N GLU A 38 -22.21 12.16 2.22
CA GLU A 38 -22.63 12.87 3.44
C GLU A 38 -21.57 13.82 3.98
N TRP A 39 -20.35 13.70 3.48
CA TRP A 39 -19.22 14.56 3.79
C TRP A 39 -19.01 15.53 2.64
N SER A 40 -18.77 16.81 2.87
CA SER A 40 -18.19 17.70 1.84
C SER A 40 -16.66 17.58 1.82
N GLN A 41 -16.00 18.16 0.82
CA GLN A 41 -14.53 18.23 0.84
C GLN A 41 -14.03 19.00 2.07
N GLN A 42 -14.69 20.09 2.44
CA GLN A 42 -14.31 20.89 3.60
C GLN A 42 -14.52 20.11 4.91
N ASP A 43 -15.62 19.36 5.03
CA ASP A 43 -15.84 18.52 6.21
C ASP A 43 -14.72 17.48 6.39
N VAL A 44 -14.21 16.89 5.29
CA VAL A 44 -13.07 15.94 5.38
C VAL A 44 -11.80 16.62 5.86
N LEU A 45 -11.56 17.88 5.48
CA LEU A 45 -10.39 18.64 5.94
C LEU A 45 -10.54 19.05 7.41
N ASP A 46 -11.72 19.48 7.83
CA ASP A 46 -11.96 19.98 9.18
C ASP A 46 -12.15 18.84 10.22
N HIS A 47 -12.59 17.67 9.76
CA HIS A 47 -12.95 16.51 10.60
C HIS A 47 -12.37 15.20 10.05
N THR A 48 -11.10 15.22 9.66
CA THR A 48 -10.40 14.09 9.01
C THR A 48 -10.53 12.77 9.80
N ASP A 49 -10.33 12.79 11.12
CA ASP A 49 -10.38 11.57 11.94
C ASP A 49 -11.76 10.92 12.01
N ASP A 50 -12.83 11.72 11.91
CA ASP A 50 -14.18 11.21 11.89
C ASP A 50 -14.53 10.60 10.52
N PHE A 51 -14.06 11.20 9.42
CA PHE A 51 -14.15 10.59 8.10
C PHE A 51 -13.37 9.27 8.01
N ILE A 52 -12.17 9.21 8.62
CA ILE A 52 -11.37 7.98 8.75
C ILE A 52 -12.17 6.90 9.50
N TRP A 53 -12.87 7.26 10.57
CA TRP A 53 -13.64 6.32 11.37
C TRP A 53 -14.78 5.66 10.58
N ASP A 54 -15.41 6.42 9.68
CA ASP A 54 -16.45 5.92 8.78
C ASP A 54 -15.87 5.04 7.65
N LEU A 55 -14.75 5.48 7.08
CA LEU A 55 -13.99 4.73 6.07
C LEU A 55 -13.58 3.35 6.60
N LEU A 56 -12.90 3.30 7.76
CA LEU A 56 -12.38 2.06 8.34
C LEU A 56 -13.48 1.06 8.67
N TYR A 57 -14.68 1.53 9.04
CA TYR A 57 -15.82 0.64 9.26
C TYR A 57 -16.19 -0.16 8.00
N TRP A 58 -16.25 0.53 6.86
CA TRP A 58 -16.69 -0.06 5.60
C TRP A 58 -15.57 -0.82 4.90
N GLU A 59 -14.35 -0.30 4.91
CA GLU A 59 -13.17 -1.05 4.48
C GLU A 59 -13.02 -2.36 5.29
N GLY A 60 -13.32 -2.32 6.59
CA GLY A 60 -13.34 -3.51 7.45
C GLY A 60 -14.32 -4.59 7.01
N LYS A 61 -15.37 -4.23 6.25
CA LYS A 61 -16.30 -5.23 5.69
C LYS A 61 -15.67 -6.05 4.57
N PHE A 62 -14.55 -5.63 3.96
CA PHE A 62 -13.78 -6.47 3.06
C PHE A 62 -13.21 -7.71 3.78
N HIS A 63 -12.83 -7.58 5.06
CA HIS A 63 -12.23 -8.66 5.85
C HIS A 63 -13.25 -9.73 6.26
N GLN A 64 -13.59 -10.59 5.32
CA GLN A 64 -14.52 -11.70 5.50
C GLN A 64 -14.04 -12.96 4.76
N ASN A 65 -14.49 -14.11 5.25
CA ASN A 65 -14.32 -15.38 4.55
C ASN A 65 -14.92 -15.32 3.14
N ASP A 66 -14.23 -15.89 2.16
CA ASP A 66 -14.64 -15.89 0.74
C ASP A 66 -14.84 -14.47 0.14
N VAL A 67 -14.23 -13.44 0.75
CA VAL A 67 -14.15 -12.08 0.22
C VAL A 67 -12.69 -11.67 0.09
N ALA A 68 -11.99 -11.53 1.22
CA ALA A 68 -10.60 -11.10 1.25
C ALA A 68 -9.63 -12.22 1.65
N TYR A 69 -10.11 -13.25 2.34
CA TYR A 69 -9.27 -14.34 2.81
C TYR A 69 -10.07 -15.63 3.05
N ASN A 70 -9.36 -16.73 3.18
CA ASN A 70 -9.88 -18.04 3.55
C ASN A 70 -9.67 -18.25 5.06
N THR A 71 -10.74 -18.37 5.83
CA THR A 71 -10.67 -18.56 7.28
C THR A 71 -10.14 -19.92 7.70
N ALA A 72 -10.21 -20.94 6.83
CA ALA A 72 -9.78 -22.30 7.14
C ALA A 72 -8.25 -22.45 7.17
N ASN A 73 -7.54 -21.68 6.35
CA ASN A 73 -6.07 -21.71 6.26
C ASN A 73 -5.42 -20.34 6.57
N GLY A 74 -6.22 -19.29 6.80
CA GLY A 74 -5.75 -17.95 7.14
C GLY A 74 -5.16 -17.17 5.96
N MET A 75 -5.19 -17.67 4.72
CA MET A 75 -4.54 -17.08 3.55
C MET A 75 -5.41 -16.03 2.88
N SER A 76 -4.80 -14.95 2.38
CA SER A 76 -5.50 -13.97 1.55
C SER A 76 -5.98 -14.58 0.23
N TYR A 77 -7.06 -14.02 -0.29
CA TYR A 77 -7.33 -13.96 -1.72
C TYR A 77 -6.79 -12.63 -2.23
N ASP A 78 -6.47 -12.52 -3.51
CA ASP A 78 -6.21 -11.21 -4.14
C ASP A 78 -7.40 -10.27 -3.94
N GLY A 79 -8.61 -10.79 -4.15
CA GLY A 79 -9.85 -10.03 -4.04
C GLY A 79 -11.10 -10.82 -4.44
N THR A 80 -12.21 -10.09 -4.62
CA THR A 80 -13.45 -10.67 -5.16
C THR A 80 -14.18 -9.69 -6.05
N GLN A 81 -14.71 -10.22 -7.15
CA GLN A 81 -15.59 -9.51 -8.05
C GLN A 81 -16.95 -9.26 -7.40
N LEU A 82 -17.56 -8.15 -7.79
CA LEU A 82 -18.88 -7.71 -7.35
C LEU A 82 -19.86 -7.78 -8.53
N ASP A 83 -21.07 -8.28 -8.27
CA ASP A 83 -22.18 -8.22 -9.22
C ASP A 83 -22.41 -6.78 -9.66
N TRP A 84 -22.32 -6.53 -10.97
CA TRP A 84 -22.43 -5.20 -11.56
C TRP A 84 -23.64 -4.40 -11.07
N LYS A 85 -24.78 -5.03 -10.78
CA LYS A 85 -25.99 -4.33 -10.35
C LYS A 85 -26.05 -4.09 -8.85
N SER A 86 -25.76 -5.10 -8.06
CA SER A 86 -26.00 -5.11 -6.61
C SER A 86 -24.80 -4.75 -5.77
N GLY A 87 -23.57 -4.92 -6.29
CA GLY A 87 -22.33 -4.72 -5.55
C GLY A 87 -22.05 -5.80 -4.52
N LYS A 88 -22.79 -6.92 -4.54
CA LYS A 88 -22.54 -8.08 -3.69
C LYS A 88 -21.47 -8.95 -4.35
N ARG A 89 -20.65 -9.64 -3.54
CA ARG A 89 -19.64 -10.57 -4.06
C ARG A 89 -20.23 -11.64 -4.97
N THR A 90 -19.53 -11.97 -6.06
CA THR A 90 -19.90 -13.03 -7.01
C THR A 90 -18.80 -14.09 -7.08
N ALA A 91 -17.72 -13.80 -7.80
CA ALA A 91 -16.57 -14.67 -7.98
C ALA A 91 -15.39 -14.13 -7.16
N LYS A 92 -14.77 -14.98 -6.34
CA LYS A 92 -13.51 -14.65 -5.68
C LYS A 92 -12.34 -14.95 -6.62
N HIS A 93 -11.27 -14.17 -6.52
CA HIS A 93 -9.99 -14.58 -7.07
C HIS A 93 -9.45 -15.70 -6.18
N THR A 94 -9.32 -16.90 -6.74
CA THR A 94 -8.90 -18.09 -5.99
C THR A 94 -7.39 -18.14 -5.72
N PHE A 95 -6.68 -17.08 -6.10
CA PHE A 95 -5.25 -16.93 -5.96
C PHE A 95 -4.89 -15.70 -5.13
N SER A 96 -3.66 -15.65 -4.64
CA SER A 96 -3.02 -14.50 -4.02
C SER A 96 -1.50 -14.55 -4.19
N ALA A 97 -0.79 -13.62 -3.59
CA ALA A 97 0.68 -13.56 -3.56
C ALA A 97 1.18 -12.97 -2.25
N ALA A 98 2.49 -13.08 -2.02
CA ALA A 98 3.16 -12.53 -0.84
C ALA A 98 2.91 -11.02 -0.64
N SER A 99 2.68 -10.26 -1.72
CA SER A 99 2.34 -8.83 -1.67
C SER A 99 1.02 -8.54 -0.93
N LYS A 100 -0.03 -9.33 -1.20
CA LYS A 100 -1.33 -9.20 -0.50
C LYS A 100 -1.26 -9.74 0.92
N GLU A 101 -0.45 -10.77 1.14
CA GLU A 101 -0.14 -11.26 2.49
C GLU A 101 0.53 -10.15 3.33
N ALA A 102 1.43 -9.36 2.75
CA ALA A 102 2.10 -8.25 3.42
C ALA A 102 1.08 -7.21 3.94
N LEU A 103 0.11 -6.77 3.12
CA LEU A 103 -0.95 -5.86 3.58
C LEU A 103 -1.78 -6.42 4.72
N GLN A 104 -2.17 -7.70 4.60
CA GLN A 104 -2.94 -8.37 5.63
C GLN A 104 -2.16 -8.44 6.95
N ILE A 105 -0.87 -8.79 6.89
CA ILE A 105 -0.01 -8.93 8.06
C ILE A 105 0.33 -7.56 8.66
N MET A 106 0.55 -6.52 7.85
CA MET A 106 0.75 -5.15 8.33
C MET A 106 -0.46 -4.65 9.14
N LEU A 107 -1.67 -4.88 8.62
CA LEU A 107 -2.92 -4.60 9.34
C LEU A 107 -2.99 -5.37 10.66
N TYR A 108 -2.63 -6.66 10.66
CA TYR A 108 -2.62 -7.48 11.87
C TYR A 108 -1.58 -7.02 12.89
N ALA A 109 -0.40 -6.60 12.46
CA ALA A 109 0.63 -6.03 13.33
C ALA A 109 0.09 -4.81 14.07
N GLN A 110 -0.63 -3.91 13.37
CA GLN A 110 -1.29 -2.75 13.97
C GLN A 110 -2.45 -3.13 14.92
N ALA A 111 -3.22 -4.16 14.58
CA ALA A 111 -4.29 -4.64 15.47
C ALA A 111 -3.72 -5.26 16.75
N ILE A 112 -2.65 -6.05 16.63
CA ILE A 112 -1.95 -6.68 17.75
C ILE A 112 -1.27 -5.64 18.65
N SER A 113 -0.71 -4.58 18.06
CA SER A 113 -0.11 -3.46 18.82
C SER A 113 -1.15 -2.61 19.57
N GLY A 114 -2.45 -2.79 19.29
CA GLY A 114 -3.54 -2.13 20.00
C GLY A 114 -4.10 -0.88 19.31
N SER A 115 -3.87 -0.69 18.01
CA SER A 115 -4.46 0.41 17.24
C SER A 115 -6.00 0.35 17.27
N LYS A 116 -6.62 1.48 17.64
CA LYS A 116 -8.09 1.61 17.64
C LYS A 116 -8.66 1.64 16.23
N GLU A 117 -7.91 2.20 15.29
CA GLU A 117 -8.22 2.29 13.87
C GLU A 117 -8.19 0.90 13.23
N ALA A 118 -7.15 0.10 13.51
CA ALA A 118 -7.10 -1.29 13.07
C ALA A 118 -8.24 -2.13 13.70
N ALA A 119 -8.58 -1.86 14.96
CA ALA A 119 -9.72 -2.49 15.62
C ALA A 119 -11.07 -2.07 15.01
N ARG A 120 -11.22 -0.81 14.58
CA ARG A 120 -12.41 -0.31 13.88
C ARG A 120 -12.60 -1.04 12.54
N PHE A 121 -11.52 -1.40 11.88
CA PHE A 121 -11.54 -2.22 10.68
C PHE A 121 -11.90 -3.68 11.00
N LEU A 122 -11.17 -4.36 11.88
CA LEU A 122 -11.30 -5.81 12.08
C LEU A 122 -12.50 -6.21 12.95
N THR A 123 -12.72 -5.54 14.08
CA THR A 123 -13.72 -5.92 15.08
C THR A 123 -14.55 -4.70 15.50
N PRO A 124 -15.26 -4.01 14.58
CA PRO A 124 -15.95 -2.74 14.86
C PRO A 124 -17.00 -2.81 15.97
N ASN A 125 -17.52 -4.01 16.29
CA ASN A 125 -18.51 -4.22 17.34
C ASN A 125 -17.88 -4.53 18.71
N ASP A 126 -16.60 -4.88 18.77
CA ASP A 126 -15.81 -5.07 19.99
C ASP A 126 -14.33 -4.79 19.71
N LEU A 127 -13.92 -3.53 19.87
CA LEU A 127 -12.56 -3.10 19.54
C LEU A 127 -11.48 -3.83 20.35
N ARG A 128 -11.81 -4.33 21.55
CA ARG A 128 -10.85 -5.03 22.41
C ARG A 128 -10.53 -6.44 21.92
N ALA A 129 -11.35 -7.00 21.04
CA ALA A 129 -11.12 -8.32 20.47
C ALA A 129 -10.04 -8.32 19.37
N ALA A 130 -9.70 -7.15 18.79
CA ALA A 130 -8.83 -7.06 17.61
C ALA A 130 -7.45 -7.71 17.79
N PRO A 131 -6.70 -7.53 18.90
CA PRO A 131 -5.40 -8.17 19.06
C PRO A 131 -5.48 -9.70 19.04
N GLY A 132 -6.45 -10.27 19.79
CA GLY A 132 -6.67 -11.71 19.86
C GLY A 132 -7.16 -12.29 18.54
N PHE A 133 -8.03 -11.56 17.84
CA PHE A 133 -8.55 -11.93 16.52
C PHE A 133 -7.42 -12.02 15.49
N ALA A 134 -6.62 -10.95 15.36
CA ALA A 134 -5.48 -10.91 14.44
C ALA A 134 -4.42 -11.98 14.77
N ALA A 135 -4.04 -12.14 16.04
CA ALA A 135 -3.08 -13.17 16.46
C ALA A 135 -3.56 -14.59 16.14
N SER A 136 -4.87 -14.87 16.26
CA SER A 136 -5.41 -16.19 15.90
C SER A 136 -5.29 -16.50 14.42
N ILE A 137 -5.45 -15.50 13.55
CA ILE A 137 -5.28 -15.66 12.10
C ILE A 137 -3.80 -15.87 11.77
N MET A 138 -2.89 -15.13 12.43
CA MET A 138 -1.44 -15.33 12.28
C MET A 138 -0.99 -16.73 12.71
N GLU A 139 -1.58 -17.30 13.76
CA GLU A 139 -1.32 -18.67 14.20
C GLU A 139 -1.76 -19.71 13.15
N THR A 140 -2.94 -19.52 12.54
CA THR A 140 -3.44 -20.40 11.47
C THR A 140 -2.61 -20.26 10.20
N LYS A 141 -2.30 -19.03 9.79
CA LYS A 141 -1.51 -18.72 8.61
C LYS A 141 -0.12 -19.36 8.68
N LEU A 142 0.56 -19.28 9.83
CA LEU A 142 1.87 -19.90 10.01
C LEU A 142 1.81 -21.42 9.75
N LYS A 143 0.79 -22.12 10.25
CA LYS A 143 0.64 -23.57 9.99
C LYS A 143 0.54 -23.86 8.49
N THR A 144 -0.20 -23.05 7.76
CA THR A 144 -0.34 -23.16 6.31
C THR A 144 1.00 -22.92 5.60
N TYR A 145 1.77 -21.92 6.03
CA TYR A 145 3.11 -21.63 5.48
C TYR A 145 4.07 -22.80 5.71
N LEU A 146 4.07 -23.38 6.91
CA LEU A 146 4.92 -24.52 7.24
C LEU A 146 4.53 -25.76 6.42
N GLN A 147 3.24 -26.03 6.24
CA GLN A 147 2.76 -27.13 5.39
C GLN A 147 3.14 -26.92 3.92
N PHE A 148 3.05 -25.69 3.42
CA PHE A 148 3.50 -25.35 2.07
C PHE A 148 5.00 -25.62 1.91
N ASN A 149 5.82 -25.17 2.87
CA ASN A 149 7.26 -25.37 2.83
C ASN A 149 7.67 -26.85 2.94
N GLU A 150 6.94 -27.65 3.73
CA GLU A 150 7.15 -29.10 3.79
C GLU A 150 6.85 -29.77 2.43
N THR A 151 5.81 -29.31 1.75
CA THR A 151 5.36 -29.88 0.47
C THR A 151 6.21 -29.40 -0.72
N TYR A 152 6.66 -28.15 -0.68
CA TYR A 152 7.40 -27.48 -1.75
C TYR A 152 8.69 -26.82 -1.22
N PRO A 153 9.64 -27.62 -0.69
CA PRO A 153 10.83 -27.09 -0.03
C PRO A 153 11.79 -26.35 -0.98
N GLY A 154 11.65 -26.51 -2.29
CA GLY A 154 12.46 -25.82 -3.29
C GLY A 154 12.22 -24.31 -3.30
N PHE A 155 11.08 -23.83 -2.79
CA PHE A 155 10.83 -22.41 -2.57
C PHE A 155 11.58 -21.84 -1.37
N GLY A 156 12.16 -22.66 -0.48
CA GLY A 156 13.00 -22.18 0.61
C GLY A 156 12.31 -21.25 1.61
N GLY A 157 11.02 -21.50 1.86
CA GLY A 157 10.17 -20.72 2.76
C GLY A 157 9.48 -19.51 2.13
N TYR A 158 9.86 -19.13 0.91
CA TYR A 158 9.23 -18.07 0.14
C TYR A 158 7.91 -18.52 -0.49
N LEU A 159 7.06 -17.57 -0.88
CA LEU A 159 5.82 -17.87 -1.58
C LEU A 159 5.88 -17.47 -3.06
N PRO A 160 5.46 -18.34 -3.99
CA PRO A 160 5.09 -17.91 -5.33
C PRO A 160 3.75 -17.17 -5.28
N TRP A 161 3.16 -16.88 -6.44
CA TRP A 161 1.71 -16.72 -6.48
C TRP A 161 1.08 -18.09 -6.19
N ILE A 162 0.03 -18.10 -5.38
CA ILE A 162 -0.53 -19.31 -4.77
C ILE A 162 -2.04 -19.40 -4.98
N LYS A 163 -2.55 -20.62 -5.12
CA LYS A 163 -3.98 -20.95 -4.96
C LYS A 163 -4.31 -21.04 -3.48
N THR A 164 -5.31 -20.27 -3.04
CA THR A 164 -5.66 -20.12 -1.61
C THR A 164 -7.09 -20.56 -1.29
N ASP A 165 -7.86 -20.99 -2.29
CA ASP A 165 -9.23 -21.51 -2.14
C ASP A 165 -9.29 -22.99 -1.68
N VAL A 166 -8.13 -23.62 -1.55
CA VAL A 166 -7.96 -24.98 -1.01
C VAL A 166 -7.26 -24.92 0.35
N GLN A 167 -7.43 -25.97 1.18
CA GLN A 167 -6.81 -26.01 2.52
C GLN A 167 -5.28 -25.95 2.42
N ASP A 168 -4.70 -26.89 1.69
CA ASP A 168 -3.26 -26.96 1.43
C ASP A 168 -2.96 -26.14 0.19
N ILE A 169 -2.38 -24.96 0.41
CA ILE A 169 -2.04 -24.05 -0.69
C ILE A 169 -0.98 -24.69 -1.61
N LYS A 170 -1.02 -24.27 -2.87
CA LYS A 170 -0.09 -24.71 -3.91
C LYS A 170 0.22 -23.55 -4.86
N PRO A 171 1.30 -23.62 -5.66
CA PRO A 171 1.55 -22.62 -6.68
C PRO A 171 0.33 -22.42 -7.59
N GLN A 172 0.08 -21.17 -7.95
CA GLN A 172 -0.91 -20.81 -8.96
C GLN A 172 -0.43 -21.29 -10.33
N ASP A 173 -1.37 -21.58 -11.24
CA ASP A 173 -1.03 -22.05 -12.57
C ASP A 173 -0.10 -21.03 -13.26
N GLY A 174 1.03 -21.52 -13.76
CA GLY A 174 2.09 -20.69 -14.35
C GLY A 174 3.11 -20.15 -13.35
N TRP A 175 2.97 -20.42 -12.05
CA TRP A 175 3.95 -20.07 -11.02
C TRP A 175 4.61 -21.30 -10.37
N ASP A 176 4.33 -22.49 -10.88
CA ASP A 176 5.14 -23.68 -10.58
C ASP A 176 6.62 -23.39 -10.86
N ASN A 177 7.49 -23.73 -9.91
CA ASN A 177 8.92 -23.52 -10.00
C ASN A 177 9.35 -22.05 -10.23
N ARG A 178 8.53 -21.06 -9.87
CA ARG A 178 8.83 -19.63 -10.06
C ARG A 178 8.54 -18.85 -8.79
N VAL A 179 9.49 -18.04 -8.32
CA VAL A 179 9.31 -17.26 -7.09
C VAL A 179 9.72 -15.80 -7.28
N PRO A 180 8.83 -14.83 -6.98
CA PRO A 180 9.13 -13.41 -7.14
C PRO A 180 9.86 -12.86 -5.89
N GLY A 181 10.95 -12.13 -6.09
CA GLY A 181 11.68 -11.50 -4.99
C GLY A 181 10.98 -10.24 -4.46
N LEU A 182 10.25 -9.51 -5.32
CA LEU A 182 9.53 -8.27 -4.96
C LEU A 182 8.46 -8.54 -3.89
N ASP A 183 7.48 -9.38 -4.20
CA ASP A 183 6.36 -9.69 -3.30
C ASP A 183 6.83 -10.28 -1.97
N ASN A 184 7.88 -11.10 -1.99
CA ASN A 184 8.45 -11.68 -0.78
C ASN A 184 9.21 -10.64 0.05
N GLY A 185 9.80 -9.62 -0.57
CA GLY A 185 10.40 -8.49 0.14
C GLY A 185 9.38 -7.76 1.00
N GLU A 186 8.18 -7.53 0.49
CA GLU A 186 7.05 -6.93 1.21
C GLU A 186 6.60 -7.85 2.37
N LEU A 187 6.37 -9.14 2.09
CA LEU A 187 5.94 -10.08 3.11
C LEU A 187 6.91 -10.18 4.30
N ILE A 188 8.21 -10.21 4.03
CA ILE A 188 9.24 -10.37 5.05
C ILE A 188 9.21 -9.23 6.07
N TRP A 189 9.12 -7.98 5.62
CA TRP A 189 9.15 -6.83 6.52
C TRP A 189 7.81 -6.65 7.27
N ALA A 190 6.68 -7.02 6.65
CA ALA A 190 5.40 -7.13 7.34
C ALA A 190 5.44 -8.17 8.48
N VAL A 191 6.03 -9.35 8.24
CA VAL A 191 6.21 -10.38 9.28
C VAL A 191 7.18 -9.89 10.36
N TYR A 192 8.28 -9.25 9.98
CA TYR A 192 9.26 -8.65 10.91
C TYR A 192 8.58 -7.70 11.90
N ALA A 193 7.68 -6.84 11.41
CA ALA A 193 6.86 -5.95 12.22
C ALA A 193 5.84 -6.68 13.10
N CYS A 194 5.18 -7.71 12.58
CA CYS A 194 4.17 -8.47 13.33
C CYS A 194 4.78 -9.24 14.51
N ILE A 195 6.00 -9.77 14.34
CA ILE A 195 6.74 -10.42 15.43
C ILE A 195 7.01 -9.41 16.56
N GLU A 196 7.48 -8.20 16.24
CA GLU A 196 7.68 -7.14 17.23
C GLU A 196 6.36 -6.78 17.95
N ALA A 197 5.26 -6.65 17.20
CA ALA A 197 3.95 -6.37 17.77
C ALA A 197 3.50 -7.46 18.75
N LEU A 198 3.70 -8.74 18.41
CA LEU A 198 3.37 -9.88 19.27
C LEU A 198 4.26 -9.94 20.52
N GLN A 199 5.56 -9.71 20.38
CA GLN A 199 6.54 -9.74 21.48
C GLN A 199 6.36 -8.61 22.49
N LYS A 200 5.82 -7.46 22.05
CA LYS A 200 5.48 -6.35 22.95
C LYS A 200 4.26 -6.60 23.82
N GLN A 201 3.40 -7.57 23.47
CA GLN A 201 2.20 -7.86 24.26
C GLN A 201 2.54 -8.69 25.49
N PRO A 202 1.99 -8.41 26.68
CA PRO A 202 2.22 -9.22 27.88
C PRO A 202 1.39 -10.52 27.87
N ASN A 203 1.51 -11.32 26.80
CA ASN A 203 0.72 -12.53 26.57
C ASN A 203 1.60 -13.67 26.05
N ALA A 204 1.79 -14.71 26.87
CA ALA A 204 2.63 -15.86 26.54
C ALA A 204 2.18 -16.61 25.28
N LYS A 205 0.87 -16.61 24.95
CA LYS A 205 0.38 -17.19 23.69
C LYS A 205 0.90 -16.39 22.49
N PHE A 206 0.93 -15.06 22.60
CA PHE A 206 1.39 -14.19 21.52
C PHE A 206 2.90 -14.34 21.31
N HIS A 207 3.68 -14.46 22.38
CA HIS A 207 5.10 -14.76 22.30
C HIS A 207 5.36 -16.07 21.55
N LYS A 208 4.60 -17.14 21.85
CA LYS A 208 4.72 -18.41 21.13
C LYS A 208 4.42 -18.29 19.63
N ILE A 209 3.43 -17.46 19.27
CA ILE A 209 3.13 -17.19 17.85
C ILE A 209 4.30 -16.42 17.21
N ALA A 210 4.85 -15.44 17.93
CA ALA A 210 6.00 -14.67 17.48
C ALA A 210 7.23 -15.56 17.25
N ASP A 211 7.52 -16.49 18.16
CA ASP A 211 8.62 -17.44 18.05
C ASP A 211 8.49 -18.31 16.78
N GLY A 212 7.28 -18.79 16.48
CA GLY A 212 7.06 -19.58 15.25
C GLY A 212 7.23 -18.77 13.97
N TRP A 213 6.81 -17.50 13.96
CA TRP A 213 7.07 -16.59 12.82
C TRP A 213 8.55 -16.19 12.75
N GLN A 214 9.25 -16.12 13.88
CA GLN A 214 10.68 -15.90 13.93
C GLN A 214 11.44 -17.06 13.30
N ASP A 215 11.08 -18.30 13.62
CA ASP A 215 11.67 -19.49 13.00
C ASP A 215 11.49 -19.48 11.47
N TRP A 216 10.32 -19.09 10.98
CA TRP A 216 10.08 -18.91 9.54
C TRP A 216 10.96 -17.80 8.94
N LEU A 217 11.06 -16.65 9.61
CA LEU A 217 11.86 -15.51 9.16
C LEU A 217 13.35 -15.86 9.07
N ASP A 218 13.87 -16.56 10.09
CA ASP A 218 15.27 -17.01 10.13
C ASP A 218 15.55 -18.06 9.03
N TYR A 219 14.57 -18.91 8.72
CA TYR A 219 14.68 -19.85 7.62
C TYR A 219 14.79 -19.14 6.27
N VAL A 220 13.89 -18.20 5.95
CA VAL A 220 13.97 -17.46 4.68
C VAL A 220 15.25 -16.62 4.58
N ALA A 221 15.74 -16.06 5.69
CA ALA A 221 17.03 -15.37 5.73
C ALA A 221 18.19 -16.30 5.34
N SER A 222 18.15 -17.55 5.79
CA SER A 222 19.20 -18.54 5.55
C SER A 222 19.30 -18.98 4.09
N THR A 223 18.22 -18.82 3.30
CA THR A 223 18.08 -19.30 1.92
C THR A 223 18.09 -18.18 0.88
N ALA A 224 17.93 -16.92 1.32
CA ALA A 224 17.76 -15.74 0.45
C ALA A 224 18.83 -15.60 -0.64
N ALA A 225 20.10 -15.70 -0.25
CA ALA A 225 21.22 -15.51 -1.18
C ALA A 225 21.32 -16.66 -2.18
N ASP A 226 21.07 -17.89 -1.75
CA ASP A 226 21.18 -19.08 -2.61
C ASP A 226 20.10 -19.08 -3.71
N ILE A 227 18.92 -18.54 -3.41
CA ILE A 227 17.78 -18.52 -4.34
C ILE A 227 17.81 -17.29 -5.26
N PHE A 228 18.11 -16.09 -4.73
CA PHE A 228 17.88 -14.84 -5.46
C PHE A 228 19.15 -14.10 -5.90
N TYR A 229 20.31 -14.34 -5.29
CA TYR A 229 21.52 -13.58 -5.59
C TYR A 229 22.43 -14.30 -6.59
N ILE A 230 22.47 -13.82 -7.83
CA ILE A 230 23.30 -14.40 -8.91
C ILE A 230 24.67 -13.73 -9.07
N GLY A 231 25.14 -13.06 -8.01
CA GLY A 231 26.44 -12.39 -8.00
C GLY A 231 26.45 -11.02 -8.68
N LYS A 232 27.51 -10.25 -8.37
CA LYS A 232 27.78 -8.91 -8.93
C LYS A 232 26.71 -7.86 -8.60
N GLY A 233 26.04 -7.98 -7.46
CA GLY A 233 24.96 -7.05 -7.07
C GLY A 233 23.61 -7.34 -7.72
N ARG A 234 23.50 -8.37 -8.56
CA ARG A 234 22.26 -8.71 -9.26
C ARG A 234 21.40 -9.65 -8.43
N VAL A 235 20.14 -9.27 -8.27
CA VAL A 235 19.11 -9.99 -7.53
C VAL A 235 17.96 -10.28 -8.49
N CYS A 236 17.56 -11.54 -8.62
CA CYS A 236 16.49 -11.92 -9.54
C CYS A 236 15.17 -11.25 -9.17
N ALA A 237 14.49 -10.65 -10.16
CA ALA A 237 13.11 -10.22 -9.97
C ALA A 237 12.18 -11.44 -9.78
N VAL A 238 12.39 -12.45 -10.63
CA VAL A 238 11.80 -13.79 -10.51
C VAL A 238 12.90 -14.83 -10.65
N THR A 239 12.95 -15.78 -9.73
CA THR A 239 13.85 -16.95 -9.80
C THR A 239 13.09 -18.14 -10.37
N GLU A 240 13.66 -18.78 -11.39
CA GLU A 240 13.31 -20.14 -11.83
C GLU A 240 13.99 -21.17 -10.91
N ILE A 241 13.21 -22.13 -10.44
CA ILE A 241 13.61 -23.23 -9.57
C ILE A 241 13.70 -24.50 -10.43
N GLY A 242 14.72 -25.33 -10.21
CA GLY A 242 14.87 -26.58 -10.96
C GLY A 242 13.71 -27.54 -10.71
N ASP A 243 13.39 -27.77 -9.43
CA ASP A 243 12.23 -28.56 -9.00
C ASP A 243 11.78 -28.12 -7.61
N GLN A 244 10.59 -27.54 -7.49
CA GLN A 244 10.01 -27.05 -6.25
C GLN A 244 9.82 -28.13 -5.17
N THR A 245 9.80 -29.41 -5.54
CA THR A 245 9.66 -30.54 -4.61
C THR A 245 11.00 -30.99 -4.00
N LEU A 246 12.13 -30.57 -4.57
CA LEU A 246 13.45 -30.88 -4.05
C LEU A 246 13.89 -29.83 -3.02
N PRO A 247 14.50 -30.24 -1.90
CA PRO A 247 15.12 -29.30 -0.96
C PRO A 247 16.18 -28.41 -1.63
N ILE A 248 16.40 -27.22 -1.07
CA ILE A 248 17.37 -26.24 -1.60
C ILE A 248 18.78 -26.80 -1.79
N ASN A 249 19.19 -27.67 -0.87
CA ASN A 249 20.53 -28.28 -0.85
C ASN A 249 20.59 -29.63 -1.58
N ASP A 250 19.52 -30.06 -2.26
CA ASP A 250 19.56 -31.26 -3.09
C ASP A 250 20.56 -31.05 -4.25
N PRO A 251 21.46 -32.01 -4.54
CA PRO A 251 22.43 -31.89 -5.63
C PRO A 251 21.83 -31.67 -7.02
N LYS A 252 20.55 -32.00 -7.23
CA LYS A 252 19.82 -31.78 -8.49
C LYS A 252 19.06 -30.45 -8.51
N GLN A 253 19.00 -29.74 -7.39
CA GLN A 253 18.35 -28.44 -7.31
C GLN A 253 19.18 -27.38 -8.05
N SER A 254 18.49 -26.41 -8.65
CA SER A 254 19.14 -25.25 -9.27
C SER A 254 18.26 -24.01 -9.19
N TYR A 255 18.91 -22.85 -9.18
CA TYR A 255 18.25 -21.54 -9.15
C TYR A 255 18.91 -20.63 -10.18
N LYS A 256 18.10 -19.91 -10.96
CA LYS A 256 18.57 -18.88 -11.89
C LYS A 256 17.50 -17.80 -12.05
N CYS A 257 17.90 -16.60 -12.46
CA CYS A 257 16.90 -15.59 -12.82
C CYS A 257 16.17 -16.01 -14.09
N GLU A 258 14.85 -15.83 -14.12
CA GLU A 258 14.00 -16.12 -15.28
C GLU A 258 14.36 -15.24 -16.48
N THR A 259 14.63 -13.97 -16.20
CA THR A 259 15.01 -12.97 -17.21
C THR A 259 16.21 -12.17 -16.74
N GLU A 260 16.76 -11.33 -17.61
CA GLU A 260 17.77 -10.32 -17.24
C GLU A 260 17.14 -9.08 -16.58
N THR A 261 15.96 -9.24 -15.97
CA THR A 261 15.32 -8.23 -15.11
C THR A 261 15.67 -8.51 -13.65
N TYR A 262 16.13 -7.48 -12.96
CA TYR A 262 16.64 -7.59 -11.60
C TYR A 262 15.92 -6.60 -10.68
N LEU A 263 15.98 -6.84 -9.37
CA LEU A 263 15.50 -5.88 -8.36
C LEU A 263 16.52 -4.73 -8.18
N ASP A 264 16.73 -3.96 -9.24
CA ASP A 264 17.80 -2.95 -9.33
C ASP A 264 17.31 -1.50 -9.18
N ASP A 265 16.00 -1.29 -9.05
CA ASP A 265 15.39 0.03 -8.92
C ASP A 265 15.01 0.37 -7.45
N PRO A 266 14.64 1.63 -7.15
CA PRO A 266 14.37 2.04 -5.78
C PRO A 266 12.89 1.83 -5.35
N TYR A 267 12.11 1.03 -6.07
CA TYR A 267 10.68 0.85 -5.79
C TYR A 267 10.48 -0.27 -4.74
N GLU A 268 9.45 -1.10 -4.89
CA GLU A 268 9.05 -2.12 -3.91
C GLU A 268 10.15 -3.16 -3.70
N GLY A 269 10.81 -3.59 -4.77
CA GLY A 269 11.90 -4.59 -4.73
C GLY A 269 13.13 -4.18 -3.91
N GLU A 270 13.26 -2.90 -3.54
CA GLU A 270 14.31 -2.44 -2.62
C GLU A 270 14.16 -3.05 -1.22
N LEU A 271 12.95 -3.44 -0.81
CA LEU A 271 12.70 -4.17 0.44
C LEU A 271 13.51 -5.48 0.51
N PHE A 272 13.52 -6.24 -0.58
CA PHE A 272 14.29 -7.47 -0.67
C PHE A 272 15.81 -7.21 -0.73
N THR A 273 16.22 -6.07 -1.29
CA THR A 273 17.63 -5.63 -1.25
C THR A 273 18.09 -5.42 0.19
N TYR A 274 17.30 -4.73 1.00
CA TYR A 274 17.61 -4.52 2.43
C TYR A 274 17.59 -5.83 3.21
N PHE A 275 16.69 -6.75 2.89
CA PHE A 275 16.68 -8.08 3.51
C PHE A 275 18.00 -8.83 3.26
N LEU A 276 18.48 -8.84 2.01
CA LEU A 276 19.80 -9.38 1.67
C LEU A 276 20.95 -8.63 2.37
N GLN A 277 20.87 -7.30 2.46
CA GLN A 277 21.87 -6.48 3.16
C GLN A 277 22.05 -6.91 4.62
N PHE A 278 20.95 -7.16 5.33
CA PHE A 278 21.01 -7.39 6.78
C PHE A 278 21.12 -8.86 7.16
N PHE A 279 20.30 -9.73 6.56
CA PHE A 279 20.09 -11.07 7.09
C PHE A 279 20.73 -12.19 6.27
N SER A 280 21.21 -11.89 5.05
CA SER A 280 21.90 -12.90 4.24
C SER A 280 23.38 -13.08 4.63
N LYS A 281 23.94 -14.22 4.20
CA LYS A 281 25.36 -14.58 4.34
C LYS A 281 26.28 -13.91 3.31
N LEU A 282 25.80 -12.89 2.58
CA LEU A 282 26.60 -12.21 1.56
C LEU A 282 27.85 -11.56 2.14
N SER A 283 28.94 -11.62 1.37
CA SER A 283 30.19 -10.97 1.74
C SER A 283 30.03 -9.44 1.80
N LYS A 284 30.87 -8.74 2.57
CA LYS A 284 30.89 -7.26 2.57
C LYS A 284 31.06 -6.67 1.17
N ALA A 285 31.81 -7.35 0.31
CA ALA A 285 32.02 -6.94 -1.07
C ALA A 285 30.74 -7.08 -1.90
N ASP A 286 29.99 -8.17 -1.73
CA ASP A 286 28.72 -8.37 -2.43
C ASP A 286 27.62 -7.44 -1.93
N LYS A 287 27.54 -7.21 -0.61
CA LYS A 287 26.64 -6.21 -0.02
C LYS A 287 26.88 -4.82 -0.61
N LYS A 288 28.14 -4.41 -0.78
CA LYS A 288 28.50 -3.16 -1.48
C LYS A 288 28.04 -3.17 -2.95
N LYS A 289 28.18 -4.29 -3.65
CA LYS A 289 27.77 -4.43 -5.05
C LYS A 289 26.25 -4.33 -5.24
N LEU A 290 25.44 -4.78 -4.27
CA LEU A 290 23.98 -4.59 -4.31
C LEU A 290 23.65 -3.11 -4.56
N TRP A 291 24.18 -2.23 -3.71
CA TRP A 291 23.95 -0.79 -3.84
C TRP A 291 24.56 -0.23 -5.10
N GLU A 292 25.81 -0.60 -5.44
CA GLU A 292 26.46 -0.16 -6.68
C GLU A 292 25.66 -0.46 -7.95
N TYR A 293 25.06 -1.66 -8.01
CA TYR A 293 24.25 -2.08 -9.15
C TYR A 293 22.95 -1.28 -9.27
N LYS A 294 22.35 -0.88 -8.13
CA LYS A 294 21.10 -0.09 -8.09
C LYS A 294 21.26 1.39 -8.44
N ARG A 295 22.47 1.95 -8.22
CA ARG A 295 22.76 3.38 -8.38
C ARG A 295 22.30 4.03 -9.68
N PRO A 296 22.35 3.37 -10.86
CA PRO A 296 21.89 3.98 -12.11
C PRO A 296 20.38 4.21 -12.19
N LYS A 297 19.57 3.49 -11.40
CA LYS A 297 18.09 3.58 -11.41
C LYS A 297 17.53 4.56 -10.39
N LEU A 298 18.32 4.97 -9.39
CA LEU A 298 17.97 6.08 -8.52
C LEU A 298 18.26 7.39 -9.23
N GLU A 299 17.25 7.91 -9.93
CA GLU A 299 17.37 9.10 -10.78
C GLU A 299 16.62 10.32 -10.21
N LYS A 300 17.22 11.50 -10.36
CA LYS A 300 16.58 12.79 -10.11
C LYS A 300 15.91 13.29 -11.38
N THR A 301 14.68 13.79 -11.25
CA THR A 301 13.99 14.54 -12.31
C THR A 301 13.23 15.73 -11.72
N GLU A 302 12.70 16.60 -12.57
CA GLU A 302 11.91 17.76 -12.17
C GLU A 302 10.53 17.69 -12.81
N TYR A 303 9.48 17.78 -11.98
CA TYR A 303 8.12 17.98 -12.45
C TYR A 303 7.92 19.47 -12.78
N SER A 304 7.49 19.77 -14.01
CA SER A 304 7.08 21.12 -14.39
C SER A 304 5.99 21.06 -15.45
N GLN A 305 4.75 21.41 -15.06
CA GLN A 305 3.60 21.33 -15.95
C GLN A 305 2.48 22.25 -15.47
N GLY A 306 1.78 22.89 -16.41
CA GLY A 306 0.61 23.73 -16.10
C GLY A 306 0.88 24.91 -15.16
N GLY A 307 2.11 25.43 -15.13
CA GLY A 307 2.52 26.50 -14.22
C GLY A 307 2.91 26.03 -12.81
N VAL A 308 2.87 24.72 -12.53
CA VAL A 308 3.35 24.13 -11.28
C VAL A 308 4.78 23.61 -11.47
N GLY A 309 5.65 23.94 -10.52
CA GLY A 309 7.05 23.54 -10.49
C GLY A 309 8.04 24.62 -10.93
N PRO A 310 9.33 24.30 -11.03
CA PRO A 310 9.90 22.95 -10.95
C PRO A 310 9.84 22.33 -9.55
N ILE A 311 9.42 21.07 -9.46
CA ILE A 311 9.47 20.26 -8.21
C ILE A 311 10.48 19.14 -8.41
N THR A 312 11.52 19.06 -7.57
CA THR A 312 12.49 17.96 -7.62
C THR A 312 11.88 16.68 -7.04
N VAL A 313 11.88 15.59 -7.81
CA VAL A 313 11.32 14.29 -7.40
C VAL A 313 12.27 13.13 -7.75
N ARG A 314 12.06 11.99 -7.09
CA ARG A 314 12.61 10.71 -7.55
C ARG A 314 11.86 10.29 -8.81
N LYS A 315 12.58 10.02 -9.90
CA LYS A 315 11.95 9.51 -11.13
C LYS A 315 11.29 8.16 -10.84
N GLY A 316 10.04 7.99 -11.26
CA GLY A 316 9.28 6.75 -11.09
C GLY A 316 9.47 5.79 -12.27
N PHE A 317 8.99 4.55 -12.14
CA PHE A 317 8.88 3.64 -13.27
C PHE A 317 7.80 4.17 -14.22
N TRP A 318 6.56 4.21 -13.73
CA TRP A 318 5.44 5.00 -14.25
C TRP A 318 5.14 6.21 -13.37
N PHE A 319 5.71 6.30 -12.17
CA PHE A 319 5.27 7.18 -11.09
C PHE A 319 3.88 6.79 -10.55
N SER A 320 3.54 5.50 -10.68
CA SER A 320 2.38 4.89 -10.01
C SER A 320 2.53 5.06 -8.50
N SER A 321 1.44 5.32 -7.78
CA SER A 321 1.52 5.40 -6.31
C SER A 321 2.05 4.11 -5.68
N HIS A 322 1.83 2.96 -6.32
CA HIS A 322 2.29 1.64 -5.85
C HIS A 322 3.81 1.58 -5.64
N GLU A 323 4.59 2.30 -6.45
CA GLU A 323 6.06 2.35 -6.39
C GLU A 323 6.64 2.95 -5.09
N ILE A 324 5.76 3.45 -4.22
CA ILE A 324 6.06 4.06 -2.91
C ILE A 324 5.79 3.08 -1.75
N TRP A 325 5.42 1.84 -2.04
CA TRP A 325 5.05 0.83 -1.04
C TRP A 325 6.07 0.66 0.08
N ASN A 326 7.36 0.65 -0.26
CA ASN A 326 8.45 0.44 0.69
C ASN A 326 8.47 1.44 1.85
N GLN A 327 7.82 2.60 1.70
CA GLN A 327 7.65 3.61 2.75
C GLN A 327 6.61 3.22 3.81
N LEU A 328 5.76 2.22 3.54
CA LEU A 328 4.85 1.64 4.53
C LEU A 328 5.59 0.71 5.51
N GLU A 329 6.73 0.15 5.09
CA GLU A 329 7.35 -0.96 5.82
C GLU A 329 8.66 -0.56 6.51
N LEU A 330 9.56 0.11 5.79
CA LEU A 330 10.84 0.55 6.34
C LEU A 330 10.80 2.03 6.74
N PRO A 331 11.56 2.46 7.77
CA PRO A 331 11.51 3.80 8.31
C PRO A 331 12.28 4.84 7.46
N TYR A 332 12.05 4.86 6.15
CA TYR A 332 12.71 5.76 5.20
C TYR A 332 12.55 7.24 5.55
N TYR A 333 11.39 7.63 6.10
CA TYR A 333 11.11 9.03 6.48
C TYR A 333 11.85 9.51 7.73
N ASP A 334 12.59 8.63 8.41
CA ASP A 334 13.55 9.04 9.43
C ASP A 334 14.78 9.72 8.82
N VAL A 335 15.00 9.57 7.51
CA VAL A 335 16.04 10.27 6.75
C VAL A 335 15.45 11.53 6.12
N ASP A 336 15.90 12.71 6.58
CA ASP A 336 15.28 13.99 6.22
C ASP A 336 15.20 14.25 4.71
N ILE A 337 16.28 13.99 3.96
CA ILE A 337 16.29 14.17 2.50
C ILE A 337 15.24 13.29 1.81
N VAL A 338 15.00 12.07 2.33
CA VAL A 338 14.00 11.15 1.77
C VAL A 338 12.60 11.66 2.07
N ARG A 339 12.33 12.01 3.33
CA ARG A 339 11.03 12.59 3.72
C ARG A 339 10.67 13.82 2.88
N ARG A 340 11.62 14.75 2.68
CA ARG A 340 11.42 15.95 1.85
C ARG A 340 11.20 15.63 0.37
N LEU A 341 11.98 14.68 -0.18
CA LEU A 341 11.88 14.23 -1.56
C LEU A 341 10.55 13.56 -1.87
N PHE A 342 10.05 12.73 -0.97
CA PHE A 342 8.77 12.04 -1.18
C PHE A 342 7.59 12.97 -0.96
N LEU A 343 7.67 13.94 -0.03
CA LEU A 343 6.67 15.01 0.05
C LEU A 343 6.59 15.81 -1.25
N ASN A 344 7.74 16.10 -1.88
CA ASN A 344 7.78 16.67 -3.23
C ASN A 344 7.09 15.78 -4.28
N GLY A 345 7.25 14.46 -4.18
CA GLY A 345 6.52 13.51 -5.01
C GLY A 345 5.00 13.69 -4.90
N GLU A 346 4.50 13.91 -3.68
CA GLU A 346 3.06 14.10 -3.44
C GLU A 346 2.55 15.49 -3.85
N ARG A 347 3.39 16.53 -3.77
CA ARG A 347 3.12 17.83 -4.41
C ARG A 347 2.92 17.67 -5.91
N ALA A 348 3.87 16.98 -6.57
CA ALA A 348 3.75 16.68 -8.00
C ALA A 348 2.51 15.83 -8.29
N ARG A 349 2.23 14.78 -7.50
CA ARG A 349 1.09 13.88 -7.70
C ARG A 349 -0.25 14.59 -7.66
N THR A 350 -0.50 15.32 -6.57
CA THR A 350 -1.77 16.02 -6.35
C THR A 350 -1.95 17.18 -7.33
N CYS A 351 -0.91 18.00 -7.54
CA CYS A 351 -1.01 19.14 -8.45
C CYS A 351 -1.03 18.71 -9.91
N ASN A 352 -0.44 17.57 -10.28
CA ASN A 352 -0.56 17.01 -11.62
C ASN A 352 -2.02 16.76 -11.98
N SER A 353 -2.77 16.06 -11.14
CA SER A 353 -4.19 15.80 -11.39
C SER A 353 -5.00 17.09 -11.50
N VAL A 354 -4.64 18.15 -10.76
CA VAL A 354 -5.29 19.47 -10.92
C VAL A 354 -4.99 20.09 -12.28
N VAL A 355 -3.72 20.16 -12.70
CA VAL A 355 -3.37 20.84 -13.96
C VAL A 355 -3.77 20.05 -15.20
N THR A 356 -3.89 18.73 -15.09
CA THR A 356 -4.39 17.85 -16.16
C THR A 356 -5.89 17.64 -16.11
N LYS A 357 -6.59 18.24 -15.13
CA LYS A 357 -8.04 18.11 -14.92
C LYS A 357 -8.51 16.67 -14.71
N SER A 358 -7.70 15.87 -14.02
CA SER A 358 -8.09 14.54 -13.57
C SER A 358 -8.83 14.61 -12.22
N PRO A 359 -9.99 13.94 -12.08
CA PRO A 359 -10.74 13.91 -10.82
C PRO A 359 -10.18 12.91 -9.79
N GLY A 360 -9.02 12.31 -10.04
CA GLY A 360 -8.41 11.33 -9.14
C GLY A 360 -6.90 11.21 -9.32
N LEU A 361 -6.33 10.22 -8.63
CA LEU A 361 -4.91 9.92 -8.68
C LEU A 361 -4.68 8.55 -9.36
N TYR A 362 -3.48 8.38 -9.91
CA TYR A 362 -3.11 7.23 -10.73
C TYR A 362 -2.24 6.23 -9.96
N ALA A 363 -2.53 4.96 -10.18
CA ALA A 363 -1.70 3.84 -9.77
C ALA A 363 -2.09 2.58 -10.57
N SER A 364 -1.22 1.58 -10.60
CA SER A 364 -1.44 0.32 -11.32
C SER A 364 -2.66 -0.42 -10.78
N VAL A 365 -3.64 -0.76 -11.61
CA VAL A 365 -4.96 -1.19 -11.11
C VAL A 365 -5.72 -2.06 -12.10
N ASN A 366 -6.67 -2.87 -11.63
CA ASN A 366 -7.58 -3.55 -12.53
C ASN A 366 -8.42 -2.56 -13.33
N ASN A 367 -8.64 -2.89 -14.59
CA ASN A 367 -9.48 -2.12 -15.51
C ASN A 367 -10.96 -2.33 -15.20
N SER A 368 -11.82 -1.63 -15.93
CA SER A 368 -13.26 -1.67 -15.80
C SER A 368 -13.86 -3.08 -15.97
N THR A 369 -15.02 -3.29 -15.38
CA THR A 369 -15.85 -4.47 -15.64
C THR A 369 -16.62 -4.25 -16.93
N ASP A 370 -16.63 -5.25 -17.82
CA ASP A 370 -17.58 -5.33 -18.92
C ASP A 370 -18.96 -5.67 -18.34
N PRO A 371 -19.96 -4.76 -18.44
CA PRO A 371 -21.29 -4.98 -17.88
C PRO A 371 -22.08 -6.13 -18.52
N GLU A 372 -21.72 -6.55 -19.74
CA GLU A 372 -22.43 -7.63 -20.45
C GLU A 372 -21.98 -9.00 -19.96
N THR A 373 -20.68 -9.15 -19.69
CA THR A 373 -20.09 -10.42 -19.25
C THR A 373 -19.93 -10.50 -17.73
N ASP A 374 -20.01 -9.37 -17.03
CA ASP A 374 -19.62 -9.24 -15.62
C ASP A 374 -18.21 -9.82 -15.43
N THR A 375 -17.23 -9.34 -16.22
CA THR A 375 -15.81 -9.72 -16.12
C THR A 375 -14.89 -8.51 -16.20
N ILE A 376 -13.72 -8.59 -15.57
CA ILE A 376 -12.70 -7.54 -15.64
C ILE A 376 -12.00 -7.58 -16.99
N ILE A 377 -11.97 -6.46 -17.72
CA ILE A 377 -11.46 -6.41 -19.11
C ILE A 377 -9.93 -6.40 -19.21
N GLY A 378 -9.22 -6.33 -18.08
CA GLY A 378 -7.76 -6.41 -18.03
C GLY A 378 -7.17 -5.72 -16.80
N TYR A 379 -5.84 -5.61 -16.78
CA TYR A 379 -5.08 -4.91 -15.74
C TYR A 379 -4.27 -3.78 -16.38
N ILE A 380 -4.30 -2.59 -15.76
CA ILE A 380 -3.57 -1.41 -16.21
C ILE A 380 -2.35 -1.25 -15.31
N SER A 381 -1.21 -1.82 -15.73
CA SER A 381 0.07 -1.54 -15.08
C SER A 381 0.54 -0.09 -15.28
N PRO A 382 0.51 0.48 -16.50
CA PRO A 382 1.16 1.76 -16.76
C PRO A 382 0.22 2.95 -16.51
N ALA A 383 -0.01 3.30 -15.24
CA ALA A 383 -0.81 4.45 -14.84
C ALA A 383 -0.09 5.28 -13.76
N GLY A 384 0.33 6.49 -14.13
CA GLY A 384 1.13 7.38 -13.29
C GLY A 384 1.30 8.78 -13.88
N ILE A 385 2.55 9.28 -13.94
CA ILE A 385 2.87 10.64 -14.42
C ILE A 385 4.04 10.58 -15.42
N PRO A 386 3.76 10.60 -16.74
CA PRO A 386 4.77 10.40 -17.78
C PRO A 386 5.95 11.37 -17.72
N SER A 387 5.71 12.64 -17.37
CA SER A 387 6.76 13.68 -17.37
C SER A 387 7.90 13.37 -16.38
N ILE A 388 7.62 12.63 -15.31
CA ILE A 388 8.57 12.26 -14.24
C ILE A 388 8.77 10.74 -14.11
N ALA A 389 8.34 9.98 -15.10
CA ALA A 389 8.50 8.54 -15.18
C ALA A 389 9.62 8.10 -16.14
N SER A 390 10.12 6.88 -15.99
CA SER A 390 11.01 6.24 -16.97
C SER A 390 10.23 5.73 -18.18
N GLN A 391 9.05 5.14 -17.95
CA GLN A 391 8.13 4.66 -18.95
C GLN A 391 7.14 5.77 -19.30
N LYS A 392 7.16 6.20 -20.57
CA LYS A 392 6.37 7.36 -21.04
C LYS A 392 4.98 6.98 -21.54
N ASP A 393 4.84 5.78 -22.09
CA ASP A 393 3.56 5.26 -22.57
C ASP A 393 2.72 4.80 -21.38
N GLN A 394 1.63 5.52 -21.11
CA GLN A 394 0.78 5.32 -19.94
C GLN A 394 -0.70 5.57 -20.27
N TYR A 395 -1.58 4.89 -19.52
CA TYR A 395 -3.03 5.05 -19.55
C TYR A 395 -3.46 5.98 -18.42
N HIS A 396 -4.29 6.96 -18.76
CA HIS A 396 -4.77 7.99 -17.83
C HIS A 396 -6.29 8.11 -17.80
N ASP A 397 -6.98 7.13 -18.37
CA ASP A 397 -8.44 7.06 -18.43
C ASP A 397 -9.04 6.40 -17.20
N VAL A 398 -8.25 5.74 -16.36
CA VAL A 398 -8.69 5.10 -15.10
C VAL A 398 -7.93 5.67 -13.91
N ILE A 399 -8.66 5.94 -12.82
CA ILE A 399 -8.18 6.42 -11.53
C ILE A 399 -8.64 5.49 -10.42
N THR A 400 -7.94 5.50 -9.30
CA THR A 400 -8.21 4.57 -8.19
C THR A 400 -8.01 5.21 -6.83
N ALA A 401 -8.89 4.83 -5.89
CA ALA A 401 -8.92 5.39 -4.55
C ALA A 401 -7.59 5.18 -3.82
N TYR A 402 -6.90 4.06 -4.03
CA TYR A 402 -5.61 3.80 -3.38
C TYR A 402 -4.45 4.65 -3.89
N GLY A 403 -4.62 5.34 -5.03
CA GLY A 403 -3.62 6.29 -5.52
C GLY A 403 -3.27 7.39 -4.51
N VAL A 404 -4.07 7.58 -3.47
CA VAL A 404 -3.85 8.53 -2.37
C VAL A 404 -2.91 8.05 -1.27
N PHE A 405 -2.62 6.75 -1.16
CA PHE A 405 -1.94 6.21 0.03
C PHE A 405 -0.62 6.92 0.34
N PRO A 406 0.21 7.35 -0.64
CA PRO A 406 1.45 8.05 -0.31
C PRO A 406 1.18 9.48 0.18
N VAL A 407 0.12 10.15 -0.33
CA VAL A 407 -0.34 11.46 0.17
C VAL A 407 -0.78 11.34 1.62
N VAL A 408 -1.53 10.28 1.95
CA VAL A 408 -2.05 10.00 3.31
C VAL A 408 -0.92 9.89 4.35
N LEU A 409 0.27 9.39 3.95
CA LEU A 409 1.43 9.30 4.85
C LEU A 409 1.99 10.68 5.25
N PHE A 410 1.74 11.73 4.47
CA PHE A 410 2.19 13.10 4.77
C PHE A 410 1.07 13.99 5.28
N ASP A 411 -0.11 13.90 4.68
CA ASP A 411 -1.28 14.70 5.01
C ASP A 411 -2.57 13.88 4.78
N LYS A 412 -3.13 13.37 5.89
CA LYS A 412 -4.37 12.56 5.85
C LYS A 412 -5.55 13.37 5.32
N GLY A 413 -5.64 14.67 5.62
CA GLY A 413 -6.75 15.52 5.20
C GLY A 413 -6.77 15.68 3.69
N VAL A 414 -5.64 16.06 3.09
CA VAL A 414 -5.50 16.19 1.63
C VAL A 414 -5.67 14.84 0.94
N GLY A 415 -5.01 13.79 1.43
CA GLY A 415 -5.14 12.45 0.88
C GLY A 415 -6.60 11.96 0.86
N LEU A 416 -7.34 12.18 1.94
CA LEU A 416 -8.74 11.77 2.05
C LEU A 416 -9.70 12.70 1.30
N ALA A 417 -9.34 13.96 1.06
CA ALA A 417 -10.09 14.80 0.13
C ALA A 417 -10.05 14.22 -1.30
N TRP A 418 -8.89 13.76 -1.77
CA TRP A 418 -8.76 13.04 -3.04
C TRP A 418 -9.48 11.69 -3.04
N TRP A 419 -9.35 10.92 -1.95
CA TRP A 419 -10.02 9.63 -1.80
C TRP A 419 -11.54 9.80 -1.89
N ARG A 420 -12.08 10.75 -1.12
CA ARG A 420 -13.49 11.14 -1.15
C ARG A 420 -13.91 11.55 -2.56
N ASN A 421 -13.11 12.36 -3.26
CA ASN A 421 -13.47 12.82 -4.60
C ASN A 421 -13.65 11.69 -5.62
N MET A 422 -12.88 10.61 -5.46
CA MET A 422 -13.02 9.41 -6.28
C MET A 422 -14.22 8.54 -5.82
N ILE A 423 -14.36 8.31 -4.51
CA ILE A 423 -15.39 7.39 -4.02
C ILE A 423 -16.82 7.93 -4.12
N VAL A 424 -17.02 9.23 -4.25
CA VAL A 424 -18.36 9.80 -4.55
C VAL A 424 -18.82 9.53 -5.97
N GLY A 425 -17.92 9.16 -6.88
CA GLY A 425 -18.27 8.69 -8.23
C GLY A 425 -19.21 7.49 -8.17
N LYS A 426 -20.07 7.33 -9.18
CA LYS A 426 -21.08 6.24 -9.20
C LYS A 426 -20.43 4.88 -9.02
N LYS A 427 -21.06 4.00 -8.23
CA LYS A 427 -20.55 2.67 -7.89
C LYS A 427 -19.21 2.61 -7.15
N MET A 428 -18.61 3.74 -6.78
CA MET A 428 -17.30 3.75 -6.10
C MET A 428 -17.35 3.49 -4.58
N GLN A 429 -18.54 3.19 -4.05
CA GLN A 429 -18.71 2.56 -2.74
C GLN A 429 -19.65 1.36 -2.86
N ASN A 430 -19.34 0.32 -2.09
CA ASN A 430 -20.03 -0.96 -2.07
C ASN A 430 -20.11 -1.49 -0.61
N PRO A 431 -20.81 -2.61 -0.35
CA PRO A 431 -20.93 -3.18 1.00
C PRO A 431 -19.60 -3.60 1.67
N TYR A 432 -18.49 -3.55 0.95
CA TYR A 432 -17.13 -3.88 1.36
C TYR A 432 -16.19 -2.66 1.32
N GLY A 433 -16.72 -1.43 1.25
CA GLY A 433 -15.95 -0.18 1.23
C GLY A 433 -15.83 0.45 -0.15
N SER A 434 -14.69 1.03 -0.44
CA SER A 434 -14.35 1.55 -1.77
C SER A 434 -14.29 0.44 -2.82
N THR A 435 -14.59 0.83 -4.06
CA THR A 435 -14.48 -0.02 -5.25
C THR A 435 -13.11 0.19 -5.91
N GLU A 436 -12.59 -0.84 -6.57
CA GLU A 436 -11.25 -0.90 -7.17
C GLU A 436 -10.83 0.35 -7.96
N SER A 437 -11.60 0.75 -8.97
CA SER A 437 -11.25 1.88 -9.86
C SER A 437 -12.45 2.41 -10.63
N THR A 438 -12.34 3.63 -11.14
CA THR A 438 -13.32 4.25 -12.04
C THR A 438 -12.61 4.90 -13.21
N ARG A 439 -13.28 4.95 -14.37
CA ARG A 439 -12.85 5.82 -15.45
C ARG A 439 -12.96 7.29 -15.03
N VAL A 440 -12.06 8.13 -15.55
CA VAL A 440 -12.05 9.58 -15.32
C VAL A 440 -13.30 10.27 -15.87
N ASP A 441 -13.90 9.69 -16.92
CA ASP A 441 -15.14 10.15 -17.55
C ASP A 441 -16.41 9.65 -16.82
N GLY A 442 -16.27 8.73 -15.86
CA GLY A 442 -17.38 8.16 -15.09
C GLY A 442 -18.25 7.17 -15.87
N GLU A 443 -17.83 6.71 -17.06
CA GLU A 443 -18.64 5.81 -17.90
C GLU A 443 -18.58 4.35 -17.43
N LEU A 444 -17.47 3.92 -16.82
CA LEU A 444 -17.29 2.57 -16.30
C LEU A 444 -16.52 2.54 -14.99
N VAL A 445 -16.69 1.44 -14.25
CA VAL A 445 -15.96 1.13 -13.01
C VAL A 445 -15.43 -0.30 -13.06
N SER A 446 -14.38 -0.57 -12.29
CA SER A 446 -13.98 -1.94 -11.98
C SER A 446 -14.80 -2.43 -10.80
N ALA A 447 -15.85 -3.24 -11.02
CA ALA A 447 -16.69 -3.82 -9.98
C ALA A 447 -15.94 -4.96 -9.25
N LEU A 448 -14.87 -4.59 -8.57
CA LEU A 448 -13.92 -5.47 -7.90
C LEU A 448 -13.51 -4.84 -6.56
N VAL A 449 -13.05 -5.69 -5.64
CA VAL A 449 -12.34 -5.28 -4.42
C VAL A 449 -11.10 -6.14 -4.26
N THR A 450 -9.92 -5.52 -4.12
CA THR A 450 -8.63 -6.21 -3.89
C THR A 450 -7.92 -5.66 -2.66
N TRP A 451 -6.92 -6.38 -2.15
CA TRP A 451 -6.07 -5.84 -1.08
C TRP A 451 -5.33 -4.58 -1.55
N ASP A 452 -4.73 -4.60 -2.73
CA ASP A 452 -3.92 -3.49 -3.27
C ASP A 452 -4.73 -2.19 -3.38
N SER A 453 -5.94 -2.25 -3.94
CA SER A 453 -6.76 -1.05 -4.17
C SER A 453 -7.49 -0.52 -2.92
N LYS A 454 -7.38 -1.23 -1.79
CA LYS A 454 -8.15 -0.93 -0.58
C LYS A 454 -7.25 -0.83 0.64
N VAL A 455 -6.66 -1.96 1.01
CA VAL A 455 -5.96 -2.12 2.28
C VAL A 455 -4.62 -1.40 2.28
N THR A 456 -4.02 -1.11 1.12
CA THR A 456 -2.87 -0.20 1.03
C THR A 456 -3.19 1.18 1.61
N THR A 457 -4.38 1.72 1.33
CA THR A 457 -4.84 2.99 1.92
C THR A 457 -5.09 2.84 3.42
N VAL A 458 -5.68 1.72 3.85
CA VAL A 458 -5.93 1.43 5.27
C VAL A 458 -4.60 1.40 6.02
N VAL A 459 -3.61 0.65 5.55
CA VAL A 459 -2.29 0.56 6.18
C VAL A 459 -1.60 1.93 6.21
N ALA A 460 -1.72 2.75 5.15
CA ALA A 460 -1.22 4.13 5.18
C ALA A 460 -1.92 4.99 6.26
N LEU A 461 -3.23 4.85 6.45
CA LEU A 461 -3.96 5.55 7.52
C LEU A 461 -3.49 5.16 8.93
N LEU A 462 -3.03 3.92 9.09
CA LEU A 462 -2.42 3.40 10.30
C LEU A 462 -0.94 3.82 10.47
N GLY A 463 -0.35 4.52 9.49
CA GLY A 463 1.05 4.95 9.50
C GLY A 463 2.05 3.90 8.97
N GLY A 464 1.57 2.89 8.24
CA GLY A 464 2.38 1.74 7.85
C GLY A 464 2.68 0.83 9.04
N VAL A 465 3.83 0.16 9.03
CA VAL A 465 4.40 -0.59 10.15
C VAL A 465 5.81 -0.12 10.52
N THR A 466 6.23 1.02 9.97
CA THR A 466 7.59 1.56 10.10
C THR A 466 8.03 1.74 11.54
N ASP A 467 7.12 2.10 12.46
CA ASP A 467 7.44 2.23 13.89
C ASP A 467 7.82 0.90 14.55
N LEU A 468 7.08 -0.17 14.22
CA LEU A 468 7.36 -1.52 14.72
C LEU A 468 8.68 -2.04 14.13
N VAL A 469 8.86 -1.86 12.82
CA VAL A 469 10.12 -2.24 12.16
C VAL A 469 11.29 -1.46 12.73
N ARG A 470 11.17 -0.15 12.94
CA ARG A 470 12.20 0.71 13.54
C ARG A 470 12.64 0.19 14.89
N ASP A 471 11.69 -0.08 15.79
CA ASP A 471 12.00 -0.53 17.15
C ASP A 471 12.74 -1.87 17.13
N ARG A 472 12.31 -2.77 16.26
CA ARG A 472 12.96 -4.06 16.13
C ARG A 472 14.32 -3.98 15.45
N MET A 473 14.48 -3.15 14.41
CA MET A 473 15.78 -2.88 13.77
C MET A 473 16.80 -2.31 14.76
N ARG A 474 16.35 -1.53 15.75
CA ARG A 474 17.21 -1.04 16.85
C ARG A 474 17.64 -2.18 17.75
N SER A 475 16.73 -3.06 18.13
CA SER A 475 17.03 -4.27 18.91
C SER A 475 18.01 -5.20 18.19
N ASP A 476 17.86 -5.35 16.87
CA ASP A 476 18.74 -6.18 16.03
C ASP A 476 20.04 -5.46 15.61
N GLY A 477 20.20 -4.17 15.95
CA GLY A 477 21.42 -3.40 15.68
C GLY A 477 21.65 -3.01 14.21
N ILE A 478 20.61 -3.05 13.37
CA ILE A 478 20.69 -2.76 11.92
C ILE A 478 20.12 -1.39 11.53
N TYR A 479 19.43 -0.71 12.45
CA TYR A 479 18.78 0.58 12.19
C TYR A 479 19.77 1.68 11.74
N ASP A 480 20.90 1.83 12.43
CA ASP A 480 21.90 2.86 12.08
C ASP A 480 22.54 2.60 10.70
N GLU A 481 22.70 1.33 10.31
CA GLU A 481 23.20 0.97 9.00
C GLU A 481 22.18 1.30 7.90
N PHE A 482 20.90 1.02 8.13
CA PHE A 482 19.81 1.43 7.25
C PHE A 482 19.82 2.93 7.01
N LEU A 483 19.84 3.75 8.08
CA LEU A 483 19.86 5.22 7.95
C LEU A 483 21.06 5.69 7.13
N LYS A 484 22.26 5.16 7.40
CA LYS A 484 23.49 5.52 6.69
C LYS A 484 23.44 5.17 5.21
N ILE A 485 22.90 4.00 4.85
CA ILE A 485 22.76 3.58 3.45
C ILE A 485 21.74 4.46 2.75
N THR A 486 20.54 4.59 3.32
CA THR A 486 19.44 5.38 2.76
C THR A 486 19.87 6.83 2.53
N GLU A 487 20.47 7.47 3.53
CA GLU A 487 20.96 8.85 3.42
C GLU A 487 22.06 8.97 2.36
N ARG A 488 23.07 8.09 2.40
CA ARG A 488 24.19 8.13 1.44
C ARG A 488 23.70 8.04 -0.01
N GLU A 489 22.84 7.08 -0.32
CA GLU A 489 22.41 6.86 -1.71
C GLU A 489 21.50 8.00 -2.20
N HIS A 490 20.65 8.57 -1.35
CA HIS A 490 19.79 9.69 -1.71
C HIS A 490 20.55 11.03 -1.79
N VAL A 491 21.38 11.39 -0.81
CA VAL A 491 22.17 12.64 -0.85
C VAL A 491 23.09 12.67 -2.08
N ARG A 492 23.65 11.51 -2.47
CA ARG A 492 24.49 11.38 -3.68
C ARG A 492 23.77 11.83 -4.96
N VAL A 493 22.45 11.62 -5.05
CA VAL A 493 21.66 11.88 -6.27
C VAL A 493 20.94 13.24 -6.18
N PHE A 494 20.34 13.54 -5.02
CA PHE A 494 19.44 14.68 -4.88
C PHE A 494 20.11 15.93 -4.30
N GLY A 495 21.27 15.77 -3.64
CA GLY A 495 21.93 16.83 -2.88
C GLY A 495 21.09 17.25 -1.66
N GLN A 496 21.35 18.45 -1.14
CA GLN A 496 20.65 19.02 0.02
C GLN A 496 19.54 20.02 -0.35
N HIS A 497 19.53 20.48 -1.61
CA HIS A 497 18.61 21.50 -2.10
C HIS A 497 17.64 20.91 -3.12
N LEU A 498 16.37 20.81 -2.74
CA LEU A 498 15.28 20.38 -3.62
C LEU A 498 14.51 21.61 -4.09
N LYS A 499 14.02 21.59 -5.34
CA LYS A 499 13.14 22.64 -5.85
C LYS A 499 11.68 22.31 -5.52
N GLY A 500 10.85 23.34 -5.38
CA GLY A 500 9.40 23.21 -5.20
C GLY A 500 8.96 22.75 -3.82
N GLU A 501 9.81 22.88 -2.79
CA GLU A 501 9.45 22.56 -1.41
C GLU A 501 8.43 23.54 -0.81
N ASP A 502 8.31 24.72 -1.40
CA ASP A 502 7.37 25.79 -1.07
C ASP A 502 6.00 25.66 -1.74
N ILE A 503 5.82 24.69 -2.65
CA ILE A 503 4.55 24.42 -3.29
C ILE A 503 3.67 23.59 -2.35
N ASP A 504 2.45 24.04 -2.10
CA ASP A 504 1.49 23.29 -1.28
C ASP A 504 0.96 22.05 -2.02
N LEU A 505 0.49 21.06 -1.25
CA LEU A 505 -0.29 19.95 -1.81
C LEU A 505 -1.61 20.51 -2.40
N CYS A 506 -1.98 20.02 -3.59
CA CYS A 506 -3.19 20.48 -4.25
C CYS A 506 -4.42 19.68 -3.82
N LEU A 507 -5.57 20.34 -3.68
CA LEU A 507 -6.87 19.70 -3.46
C LEU A 507 -7.58 19.39 -4.79
N PRO A 508 -8.48 18.38 -4.84
CA PRO A 508 -9.23 18.07 -6.05
C PRO A 508 -10.10 19.25 -6.50
N LYS A 509 -10.13 19.49 -7.82
CA LYS A 509 -10.94 20.56 -8.45
C LYS A 509 -11.99 20.03 -9.44
N GLU A 510 -11.76 18.84 -9.98
CA GLU A 510 -12.67 18.15 -10.88
C GLU A 510 -13.40 17.03 -10.14
N LYS A 511 -14.59 16.66 -10.58
CA LYS A 511 -15.36 15.54 -10.04
C LYS A 511 -15.48 14.44 -11.10
N VAL A 512 -15.58 13.19 -10.65
CA VAL A 512 -15.96 12.09 -11.55
C VAL A 512 -17.35 12.39 -12.12
N PRO A 513 -17.54 12.50 -13.46
CA PRO A 513 -18.84 12.81 -14.04
C PRO A 513 -19.89 11.74 -13.74
N ASP A 514 -21.16 12.15 -13.68
CA ASP A 514 -22.29 11.21 -13.69
C ASP A 514 -22.68 10.93 -15.16
N ALA A 515 -22.11 9.87 -15.72
CA ALA A 515 -22.37 9.45 -17.11
C ALA A 515 -23.57 8.48 -17.24
N GLY A 516 -24.46 8.43 -16.23
CA GLY A 516 -25.64 7.56 -16.24
C GLY A 516 -25.48 6.21 -15.54
N LEU A 517 -24.32 5.95 -14.95
CA LEU A 517 -24.11 4.81 -14.05
C LEU A 517 -25.00 4.92 -12.81
N LYS A 518 -25.50 3.77 -12.34
CA LYS A 518 -26.30 3.68 -11.10
C LYS A 518 -25.51 3.02 -9.99
N ASP A 519 -25.56 3.59 -8.80
CA ASP A 519 -24.98 2.99 -7.60
C ASP A 519 -25.48 1.56 -7.39
N PHE A 520 -24.61 0.74 -6.81
CA PHE A 520 -24.90 -0.63 -6.42
C PHE A 520 -26.15 -0.71 -5.54
N THR A 521 -27.05 -1.64 -5.80
CA THR A 521 -28.33 -1.71 -5.05
C THR A 521 -28.14 -1.99 -3.56
N ALA A 522 -27.06 -2.66 -3.16
CA ALA A 522 -26.74 -2.93 -1.77
C ALA A 522 -25.99 -1.78 -1.06
N CYS A 523 -25.62 -0.72 -1.79
CA CYS A 523 -24.89 0.43 -1.25
C CYS A 523 -25.42 1.73 -1.87
N ARG A 524 -26.59 2.16 -1.39
CA ARG A 524 -27.25 3.39 -1.84
C ARG A 524 -27.29 4.43 -0.72
N ALA A 525 -27.35 5.69 -1.13
CA ALA A 525 -27.71 6.80 -0.24
C ALA A 525 -29.17 6.66 0.21
#